data_AF-A0A9C9KSP9-F1
#
_entry.id   AF-A0A9C9KSP9-F1
#
_cell.length_a   1.000
_cell.length_b   1.000
_cell.length_c   1.000
_cell.angle_alpha   90.00
_cell.angle_beta   90.00
_cell.angle_gamma   90.00
#
_symmetry.space_group_name_H-M   'P 1'
#
loop_
_entity.id
_entity.type
_entity.pdbx_description
1 polymer ?
#
loop_
_entity_poly.entity_id
_entity_poly.type
_entity_poly.pdbx_seq_one_letter_code
_entity_poly.pdbx_strand_id
1 'polypeptide(L)' 'MDEALQIRSGFSTQVGKRDSNEDYVAVYDGDIRQRSTKGVVAAIADGMGGARGGRQAAETTVRGFFDAYLNLPETL' A
#
# COMPACT_ATOMS: atom_id res chain seq x y z
N MET A 1 -31.26 0.52 6.29
CA MET A 1 -30.00 1.25 6.15
C MET A 1 -28.92 0.20 6.13
N ASP A 2 -28.33 -0.07 4.97
CA ASP A 2 -27.18 -0.96 4.90
C ASP A 2 -26.01 -0.29 5.63
N GLU A 3 -25.42 -0.98 6.59
CA GLU A 3 -24.24 -0.49 7.30
C GLU A 3 -23.05 -0.46 6.33
N ALA A 4 -22.54 0.74 6.05
CA ALA A 4 -21.35 0.92 5.25
C ALA A 4 -20.12 0.45 6.04
N LEU A 5 -19.30 -0.40 5.41
CA LEU A 5 -18.03 -0.90 5.96
C LEU A 5 -17.16 0.26 6.47
N GLN A 6 -16.91 0.27 7.78
CA GLN A 6 -16.02 1.22 8.44
C GLN A 6 -14.62 0.62 8.54
N ILE A 7 -13.63 1.28 7.96
CA ILE A 7 -12.23 0.87 8.05
C ILE A 7 -11.45 1.89 8.87
N ARG A 8 -10.57 1.40 9.73
CA ARG A 8 -9.54 2.19 10.43
C ARG A 8 -8.20 1.56 10.13
N SER A 9 -7.30 2.33 9.54
CA SER A 9 -5.95 1.90 9.18
C SER A 9 -4.90 2.62 10.04
N GLY A 10 -3.77 1.96 10.26
CA GLY A 10 -2.66 2.49 11.03
C GLY A 10 -1.37 1.79 10.65
N PHE A 11 -0.24 2.48 10.82
CA PHE A 11 1.08 1.99 10.44
C PHE A 11 2.02 2.03 11.62
N SER A 12 2.82 0.98 11.76
CA SER A 12 3.94 0.92 12.71
C SER A 12 5.06 0.14 12.03
N THR A 13 6.26 0.72 12.02
CA THR A 13 7.46 0.08 11.48
C THR A 13 8.65 0.43 12.37
N GLN A 14 9.65 -0.44 12.41
CA GLN A 14 10.85 -0.28 13.22
C GLN A 14 12.07 -0.64 12.38
N VAL A 15 13.09 0.23 12.41
CA VAL A 15 14.34 -0.01 11.68
C VAL A 15 15.15 -1.20 12.22
N GLY A 16 15.01 -1.49 13.51
CA GLY A 16 15.76 -2.54 14.18
C GLY A 16 17.27 -2.26 14.19
N LYS A 17 18.06 -3.22 13.68
CA LYS A 17 19.53 -3.20 13.70
C LYS A 17 20.17 -2.57 12.45
N ARG A 18 19.38 -2.14 11.47
CA ARG A 18 19.86 -1.55 10.21
C ARG A 18 20.08 -0.04 10.37
N ASP A 19 20.86 0.54 9.46
CA ASP A 19 21.12 1.99 9.43
C ASP A 19 19.92 2.81 8.93
N SER A 20 19.07 2.19 8.12
CA SER A 20 17.88 2.82 7.55
C SER A 20 16.73 1.84 7.45
N ASN A 21 15.51 2.38 7.51
CA ASN A 21 14.31 1.60 7.33
C ASN A 21 14.00 1.48 5.84
N GLU A 22 13.95 0.26 5.35
CA GLU A 22 13.69 -0.04 3.94
C GLU A 22 12.28 -0.62 3.71
N ASP A 23 11.45 -0.68 4.74
CA ASP A 23 10.04 -1.08 4.65
C ASP A 23 9.20 0.06 4.09
N TYR A 24 8.29 -0.20 3.15
CA TYR A 24 7.27 0.75 2.70
C TYR A 24 5.89 0.14 2.82
N VAL A 25 4.92 0.90 3.32
CA VAL A 25 3.52 0.49 3.43
C VAL A 25 2.60 1.64 3.02
N ALA A 26 1.48 1.32 2.38
CA ALA A 26 0.40 2.26 2.11
C ALA A 26 -0.97 1.56 2.14
N VAL A 27 -2.00 2.35 2.43
CA VAL A 27 -3.41 1.93 2.40
C VAL A 27 -4.19 2.90 1.53
N TYR A 28 -5.10 2.36 0.74
CA TYR A 28 -6.15 3.06 0.04
C TYR A 28 -7.50 2.64 0.64
N ASP A 29 -8.11 3.55 1.40
CA ASP A 29 -9.42 3.32 2.01
C ASP A 29 -10.57 3.48 1.00
N GLY A 30 -10.38 4.27 -0.07
CA GLY A 30 -11.41 4.58 -1.06
C GLY A 30 -12.62 5.35 -0.51
N ASP A 31 -13.29 6.12 -1.37
CA ASP A 31 -14.62 6.63 -1.06
C ASP A 31 -15.70 5.55 -1.19
N ILE A 32 -16.95 5.88 -0.84
CA ILE A 32 -18.07 4.94 -0.85
C ILE A 32 -18.29 4.27 -2.23
N ARG A 33 -18.06 4.99 -3.33
CA ARG A 33 -18.24 4.48 -4.70
C ARG A 33 -17.03 3.67 -5.15
N GLN A 34 -15.83 4.09 -4.77
CA GLN A 34 -14.60 3.38 -5.09
C GLN A 34 -14.52 2.04 -4.34
N ARG A 35 -15.04 1.98 -3.10
CA ARG A 35 -15.11 0.74 -2.32
C ARG A 35 -15.97 -0.34 -2.97
N SER A 36 -17.00 0.02 -3.74
CA SER A 36 -17.86 -0.99 -4.38
C SER A 36 -17.20 -1.68 -5.57
N THR A 37 -16.15 -1.11 -6.16
CA THR A 37 -15.46 -1.65 -7.34
C THR A 37 -14.01 -2.05 -7.07
N LYS A 38 -13.31 -1.33 -6.17
CA LYS A 38 -11.88 -1.53 -5.85
C LYS A 38 -11.65 -1.96 -4.40
N GLY A 39 -12.69 -1.99 -3.57
CA GLY A 39 -12.57 -2.34 -2.15
C GLY A 39 -11.67 -1.38 -1.36
N VAL A 40 -11.09 -1.91 -0.29
CA VAL A 40 -10.02 -1.27 0.49
C VAL A 40 -8.76 -2.08 0.34
N VAL A 41 -7.64 -1.42 0.07
CA VAL A 41 -6.39 -2.10 -0.30
C VAL A 41 -5.24 -1.62 0.55
N ALA A 42 -4.47 -2.57 1.08
CA ALA A 42 -3.21 -2.33 1.77
C ALA A 42 -2.10 -3.04 1.01
N ALA A 43 -0.94 -2.40 0.86
CA ALA A 43 0.25 -3.03 0.31
C ALA A 43 1.48 -2.68 1.14
N ILE A 44 2.35 -3.67 1.32
CA ILE A 44 3.61 -3.57 2.06
C ILE A 44 4.73 -4.20 1.22
N ALA A 45 5.92 -3.60 1.26
CA ALA A 45 7.13 -4.13 0.68
C ALA A 45 8.30 -3.99 1.65
N ASP A 46 9.12 -5.03 1.74
CA ASP A 46 10.41 -5.05 2.45
C ASP A 46 11.53 -4.79 1.43
N GLY A 47 12.27 -3.71 1.61
CA GLY A 47 13.43 -3.40 0.79
C GLY A 47 14.59 -4.33 1.14
N MET A 48 15.06 -5.09 0.15
CA MET A 48 16.18 -6.01 0.34
C MET A 48 17.51 -5.24 0.38
N GLY A 49 18.06 -5.01 1.58
CA GLY A 49 19.30 -4.23 1.81
C GLY A 49 20.62 -4.81 1.29
N GLY A 50 20.56 -5.74 0.32
CA GLY A 50 21.75 -6.31 -0.34
C GLY A 50 22.40 -5.39 -1.37
N ALA A 51 21.73 -4.29 -1.75
CA ALA A 51 22.22 -3.29 -2.69
C ALA A 51 21.79 -1.88 -2.25
N ARG A 52 22.36 -0.84 -2.86
CA ARG A 52 21.89 0.54 -2.65
C ARG A 52 20.46 0.68 -3.18
N GLY A 53 19.56 1.12 -2.30
CA GLY A 53 18.22 1.59 -2.68
C GLY A 53 17.06 0.66 -2.36
N GLY A 54 17.18 -0.24 -1.37
CA GLY A 54 16.08 -1.10 -0.94
C GLY A 54 14.84 -0.29 -0.55
N ARG A 55 15.02 0.83 0.13
CA ARG A 55 13.93 1.79 0.42
C ARG A 55 13.22 2.30 -0.85
N GLN A 56 13.97 2.69 -1.88
CA GLN A 56 13.38 3.18 -3.14
C GLN A 56 12.69 2.06 -3.89
N ALA A 57 13.24 0.85 -3.87
CA ALA A 57 12.62 -0.33 -4.47
C ALA A 57 11.27 -0.61 -3.80
N ALA A 58 11.23 -0.68 -2.46
CA ALA A 58 10.00 -0.91 -1.71
C ALA A 58 8.92 0.16 -1.99
N GLU A 59 9.31 1.43 -2.00
CA GLU A 59 8.41 2.54 -2.34
C GLU A 59 7.87 2.42 -3.77
N THR A 60 8.75 2.17 -4.75
CA THR A 60 8.38 2.05 -6.16
C THR A 60 7.45 0.87 -6.38
N THR A 61 7.70 -0.27 -5.73
CA THR A 61 6.83 -1.45 -5.80
C THR A 61 5.43 -1.15 -5.28
N VAL A 62 5.31 -0.55 -4.09
CA VAL A 62 4.01 -0.25 -3.49
C VAL A 62 3.26 0.79 -4.32
N ARG A 63 3.91 1.89 -4.71
CA ARG A 63 3.28 2.93 -5.55
C ARG A 63 2.86 2.39 -6.90
N GLY A 64 3.73 1.65 -7.58
CA GLY A 64 3.44 1.04 -8.88
C GLY A 64 2.27 0.06 -8.81
N PHE A 65 2.15 -0.70 -7.71
CA PHE A 65 0.98 -1.55 -7.47
C PHE A 65 -0.31 -0.72 -7.34
N PHE A 66 -0.32 0.35 -6.53
CA PHE A 66 -1.50 1.21 -6.41
C PHE A 66 -1.86 1.89 -7.73
N ASP A 67 -0.87 2.42 -8.45
CA ASP A 67 -1.07 3.04 -9.76
C ASP A 67 -1.68 2.04 -10.75
N ALA A 68 -1.17 0.81 -10.80
CA ALA A 68 -1.73 -0.22 -11.67
C ALA A 68 -3.15 -0.63 -11.25
N TYR A 69 -3.35 -0.92 -9.97
CA TYR A 69 -4.60 -1.45 -9.44
C TYR A 69 -5.76 -0.44 -9.54
N LEU A 70 -5.51 0.81 -9.15
CA LEU A 70 -6.54 1.86 -9.12
C LEU A 70 -6.89 2.36 -10.52
N ASN A 71 -5.98 2.25 -11.49
CA ASN A 71 -6.23 2.63 -12.89
C ASN A 71 -6.70 1.47 -13.78
N LEU A 72 -6.97 0.28 -13.22
CA LEU A 72 -7.61 -0.80 -13.99
C LEU A 72 -8.97 -0.33 -14.51
N PRO A 73 -9.29 -0.52 -15.81
CA PRO A 73 -10.61 -0.22 -16.36
C PRO A 73 -11.72 -0.87 -15.55
N GLU A 74 -12.90 -0.24 -15.45
CA GLU A 74 -14.06 -0.79 -14.73
C GLU A 74 -14.65 -2.07 -15.37
N THR A 75 -14.18 -2.45 -16.56
CA THR A 75 -14.73 -3.55 -17.38
C THR A 75 -14.00 -4.90 -17.22
N LEU A 76 -13.14 -5.05 -16.21
CA LEU A 76 -12.47 -6.33 -15.87
C LEU A 76 -13.03 -6.92 -14.58
#